data_AF-A0A386PNI8-F1
#
_entry.id   AF-A0A386PNI8-F1
#
_cell.length_a   1.000
_cell.length_b   1.000
_cell.length_c   1.000
_cell.angle_alpha   90.00
_cell.angle_beta   90.00
_cell.angle_gamma   90.00
#
_symmetry.space_group_name_H-M   'P 1'
#
loop_
_entity.id
_entity.type
_entity.pdbx_description
1 polymer ?
#
loop_
_entity_poly.entity_id
_entity_poly.type
_entity_poly.pdbx_seq_one_letter_code
_entity_poly.pdbx_strand_id
1 'polypeptide(L)'
;MRMIEGHSFYKVSEAQEVLKSKFSYKITKSHLRYKLEVLECYIRVGNIMLIPEDFLRYLTLSLLSFKNNEKYKFEIKREIRGKMPKFRKLIIKE
;
A
#
# COMPACT_ATOMS: atom_id res chain seq x y z
N MET A 1 6.46 4.59 -11.43
CA MET A 1 6.25 5.45 -10.26
C MET A 1 5.64 6.75 -10.73
N ARG A 2 4.61 7.26 -10.06
CA ARG A 2 4.03 8.60 -10.31
C ARG A 2 4.28 9.47 -9.09
N MET A 3 4.72 10.71 -9.29
CA MET A 3 4.99 11.66 -8.22
C MET A 3 3.96 12.78 -8.29
N ILE A 4 3.26 13.05 -7.18
CA ILE A 4 2.21 14.07 -7.10
C ILE A 4 2.41 14.86 -5.82
N GLU A 5 2.61 16.18 -5.94
CA GLU A 5 2.89 17.09 -4.81
C GLU A 5 3.92 16.52 -3.81
N GLY A 6 5.01 15.94 -4.33
CA GLY A 6 6.10 15.36 -3.52
C GLY A 6 5.82 13.97 -2.93
N HIS A 7 4.68 13.36 -3.22
CA HIS A 7 4.34 12.01 -2.79
C HIS A 7 4.49 11.00 -3.93
N SER A 8 5.17 9.89 -3.66
CA SER A 8 5.36 8.78 -4.60
C SER A 8 4.19 7.80 -4.53
N PHE A 9 3.66 7.44 -5.69
CA PHE A 9 2.63 6.44 -5.90
C PHE A 9 3.14 5.34 -6.82
N TYR A 10 2.92 4.10 -6.40
CA TYR A 10 3.40 2.92 -7.13
C TYR A 10 2.23 2.08 -7.62
N LYS A 11 2.34 1.56 -8.84
CA LYS A 11 1.48 0.44 -9.29
C LYS A 11 1.86 -0.82 -8.51
N VAL A 12 0.97 -1.82 -8.48
CA VAL A 12 1.21 -3.10 -7.78
C VAL A 12 2.55 -3.75 -8.15
N SER A 13 2.90 -3.77 -9.44
CA SER A 13 4.19 -4.34 -9.89
C SER A 13 5.39 -3.53 -9.39
N GLU A 14 5.30 -2.21 -9.42
CA GLU A 14 6.37 -1.31 -8.95
C GLU A 14 6.52 -1.41 -7.42
N ALA A 15 5.41 -1.46 -6.69
CA ALA A 15 5.41 -1.65 -5.24
C ALA A 15 6.07 -2.97 -4.83
N GLN A 16 5.87 -4.03 -5.62
CA GLN A 16 6.54 -5.32 -5.42
C GLN A 16 8.08 -5.19 -5.54
N GLU A 17 8.57 -4.42 -6.51
CA GLU A 17 9.99 -4.15 -6.71
C GLU A 17 10.58 -3.28 -5.59
N VAL A 18 9.83 -2.26 -5.14
CA VAL A 18 10.23 -1.40 -4.01
C VAL A 18 10.29 -2.20 -2.71
N LEU A 19 9.31 -3.08 -2.46
CA LEU A 19 9.33 -3.96 -1.29
C LEU A 19 10.57 -4.87 -1.28
N LYS A 20 10.95 -5.39 -2.46
CA LYS A 20 12.15 -6.23 -2.60
C LYS A 20 13.45 -5.43 -2.39
N SER A 21 13.55 -4.24 -2.97
CA SER A 21 14.80 -3.45 -2.97
C SER A 21 15.00 -2.66 -1.68
N LYS A 22 13.96 -2.00 -1.16
CA LYS A 22 14.05 -1.10 0.00
C LYS A 22 13.88 -1.81 1.34
N PHE A 23 13.10 -2.89 1.37
CA PHE A 23 12.75 -3.61 2.60
C PHE A 23 13.23 -5.07 2.62
N SER A 24 14.00 -5.49 1.61
CA SER A 24 14.44 -6.89 1.44
C SER A 24 13.28 -7.90 1.51
N TYR A 25 12.07 -7.48 1.14
CA TYR A 25 10.85 -8.26 1.31
C TYR A 25 10.30 -8.74 -0.04
N LYS A 26 10.35 -10.05 -0.27
CA LYS A 26 9.80 -10.69 -1.47
C LYS A 26 8.34 -11.09 -1.22
N ILE A 27 7.46 -10.65 -2.11
CA ILE A 27 6.03 -10.98 -2.09
C ILE A 27 5.53 -11.23 -3.51
N THR A 28 4.53 -12.07 -3.68
CA THR A 28 3.85 -12.27 -4.97
C THR A 28 2.83 -11.14 -5.21
N LYS A 29 2.46 -10.89 -6.47
CA LYS A 29 1.42 -9.89 -6.79
C LYS A 29 0.08 -10.20 -6.13
N SER A 30 -0.30 -11.47 -6.06
CA SER A 30 -1.56 -11.91 -5.42
C SER A 30 -1.57 -11.64 -3.92
N HIS A 31 -0.49 -11.97 -3.21
CA HIS A 31 -0.37 -11.69 -1.77
C HIS A 31 -0.32 -10.20 -1.49
N LEU A 32 0.36 -9.41 -2.34
CA LEU A 32 0.40 -7.97 -2.20
C LEU A 32 -1.01 -7.38 -2.37
N ARG A 33 -1.74 -7.75 -3.43
CA ARG A 33 -3.14 -7.34 -3.63
C ARG A 33 -4.03 -7.69 -2.45
N TYR A 34 -3.92 -8.92 -1.92
CA TYR A 34 -4.68 -9.33 -0.74
C TYR A 34 -4.44 -8.39 0.45
N LYS A 35 -3.18 -8.05 0.75
CA LYS A 35 -2.87 -7.13 1.84
C LYS A 35 -3.40 -5.72 1.59
N LEU A 36 -3.29 -5.24 0.35
CA LEU A 36 -3.80 -3.92 -0.05
C LEU A 36 -5.31 -3.82 0.15
N GLU A 37 -6.06 -4.85 -0.25
CA GLU A 37 -7.51 -4.94 -0.06
C GLU A 37 -7.86 -5.01 1.42
N VAL A 38 -7.20 -5.89 2.19
CA VAL A 38 -7.46 -6.02 3.62
C VAL A 38 -7.21 -4.71 4.35
N LEU A 39 -6.11 -4.02 4.07
CA LEU A 39 -5.75 -2.77 4.75
C LEU A 39 -6.42 -1.54 4.14
N GLU A 40 -7.08 -1.67 3.00
CA GLU A 40 -7.64 -0.55 2.22
C GLU A 40 -6.58 0.53 1.88
N CYS A 41 -5.31 0.13 1.66
CA CYS A 41 -4.17 1.05 1.46
C CYS A 41 -3.80 1.31 0.00
N TYR A 42 -4.81 1.57 -0.83
CA TYR A 42 -4.60 1.97 -2.23
C TYR A 42 -5.64 2.99 -2.68
N ILE A 43 -5.36 3.64 -3.80
CA ILE A 43 -6.31 4.49 -4.53
C ILE A 43 -6.52 3.88 -5.90
N ARG A 44 -7.77 3.72 -6.29
CA ARG A 44 -8.14 3.16 -7.59
C ARG A 44 -8.36 4.28 -8.59
N VAL A 45 -7.58 4.29 -9.67
CA VAL A 45 -7.74 5.21 -10.81
C VAL A 45 -7.95 4.36 -12.05
N GLY A 46 -9.20 4.32 -12.54
CA GLY A 46 -9.64 3.33 -13.52
C GLY A 46 -9.37 1.89 -13.05
N ASN A 47 -8.59 1.14 -13.83
CA ASN A 47 -8.19 -0.23 -13.50
C ASN A 47 -6.84 -0.35 -12.77
N ILE A 48 -6.25 0.77 -12.37
CA ILE A 48 -4.93 0.80 -11.75
C ILE A 48 -5.08 1.04 -10.25
N MET A 49 -4.44 0.19 -9.44
CA MET A 49 -4.23 0.43 -8.02
C MET A 49 -2.93 1.21 -7.84
N LEU A 50 -3.05 2.41 -7.28
CA LEU A 50 -1.93 3.26 -6.89
C LEU A 50 -1.74 3.19 -5.38
N ILE A 51 -0.50 2.91 -4.98
CA ILE A 51 -0.12 2.64 -3.59
C ILE A 51 0.83 3.76 -3.15
N PRO A 52 0.42 4.61 -2.20
CA PRO A 52 1.32 5.59 -1.60
C PRO A 52 2.53 4.92 -0.95
N GLU A 53 3.73 5.47 -1.16
CA GLU A 53 4.98 4.94 -0.60
C GLU A 53 4.91 4.75 0.92
N ASP A 54 4.29 5.71 1.61
CA ASP A 54 4.09 5.73 3.07
C ASP A 54 3.48 4.43 3.61
N PHE A 55 2.70 3.72 2.80
CA PHE A 55 2.02 2.49 3.21
C PHE A 55 2.83 1.23 2.95
N LEU A 56 3.90 1.28 2.16
CA LEU A 56 4.70 0.09 1.80
C LEU A 56 5.29 -0.59 3.03
N ARG A 57 5.70 0.18 4.04
CA ARG A 57 6.27 -0.36 5.29
C ARG A 57 5.33 -1.35 5.98
N TYR A 58 4.01 -1.16 5.86
CA TYR A 58 3.02 -2.03 6.49
C TYR A 58 2.78 -3.34 5.73
N LEU A 59 3.32 -3.46 4.51
CA LEU A 59 3.11 -4.61 3.64
C LEU A 59 4.22 -5.66 3.77
N THR A 60 5.17 -5.45 4.70
CA THR A 60 6.40 -6.24 4.89
C THR A 60 6.23 -7.46 5.80
N LEU A 61 5.11 -7.58 6.54
CA LEU A 61 4.85 -8.78 7.35
C LEU A 61 4.73 -10.03 6.48
N SER A 62 5.17 -11.21 6.95
CA SER A 62 4.88 -12.47 6.24
C SER A 62 3.36 -12.65 6.06
N LEU A 63 2.92 -13.40 5.03
CA LEU A 63 1.48 -13.62 4.82
C LEU A 63 0.82 -14.32 6.02
N LEU A 64 1.50 -15.30 6.61
CA LEU A 64 1.01 -16.04 7.78
C LEU A 64 0.86 -15.11 8.99
N SER A 65 1.90 -14.33 9.30
CA SER A 65 1.87 -13.35 10.39
C SER A 65 0.79 -12.28 10.15
N PHE A 66 0.64 -11.82 8.91
CA PHE A 66 -0.38 -10.84 8.55
C PHE A 66 -1.80 -11.38 8.73
N LYS A 67 -2.05 -12.65 8.33
CA LYS A 67 -3.36 -13.28 8.50
C LYS A 67 -3.73 -13.41 9.98
N ASN A 68 -2.80 -13.85 10.81
CA ASN A 68 -3.05 -14.20 12.21
C ASN A 68 -3.01 -12.98 13.15
N ASN A 69 -2.49 -11.83 12.72
CA ASN A 69 -2.33 -10.66 13.58
C ASN A 69 -3.47 -9.64 13.37
N GLU A 70 -4.63 -9.91 13.98
CA GLU A 70 -5.79 -9.00 13.94
C GLU A 70 -5.49 -7.62 14.55
N LYS A 71 -4.75 -7.59 15.66
CA LYS A 71 -4.37 -6.35 16.33
C LYS A 71 -3.59 -5.42 15.39
N TYR A 72 -2.59 -5.98 14.69
CA TYR A 72 -1.82 -5.25 13.68
C TYR A 72 -2.72 -4.71 12.57
N LYS A 73 -3.60 -5.55 12.02
CA LYS A 73 -4.53 -5.11 10.96
C LYS A 73 -5.42 -3.96 11.42
N PHE A 74 -5.93 -4.03 12.65
CA PHE A 74 -6.76 -2.97 13.23
C PHE A 74 -5.98 -1.65 13.38
N GLU A 75 -4.80 -1.69 13.98
CA GLU A 75 -3.95 -0.51 14.20
C GLU A 75 -3.54 0.15 12.88
N ILE A 76 -3.08 -0.64 11.92
CA ILE A 76 -2.64 -0.14 10.62
C ILE A 76 -3.81 0.40 9.80
N LYS A 77 -4.98 -0.24 9.80
CA LYS A 77 -6.18 0.33 9.17
C LYS A 77 -6.53 1.70 9.75
N ARG A 78 -6.40 1.88 11.06
CA ARG A 78 -6.65 3.18 11.71
C ARG A 78 -5.70 4.25 11.21
N GLU A 79 -4.40 3.94 11.09
CA GLU A 79 -3.40 4.87 10.55
C GLU A 79 -3.67 5.21 9.07
N ILE A 80 -3.99 4.20 8.25
CA ILE A 80 -4.32 4.39 6.84
C ILE A 80 -5.54 5.29 6.69
N ARG A 81 -6.60 5.07 7.46
CA ARG A 81 -7.82 5.92 7.43
C ARG A 81 -7.52 7.38 7.77
N GLY A 82 -6.55 7.64 8.65
CA GLY A 82 -6.12 9.01 8.96
C GLY A 82 -5.39 9.70 7.80
N LYS A 83 -4.58 8.95 7.02
CA LYS A 83 -3.74 9.52 5.95
C LYS A 83 -4.37 9.47 4.56
N MET A 84 -5.21 8.46 4.30
CA MET A 84 -5.79 8.18 2.98
C MET A 84 -6.57 9.36 2.37
N PRO A 85 -7.36 10.15 3.13
CA PRO A 85 -8.07 11.30 2.57
C PRO A 85 -7.13 12.33 1.94
N LYS A 86 -5.94 12.55 2.49
CA LYS A 86 -4.93 13.45 1.89
C LYS A 86 -4.51 12.93 0.53
N PHE A 87 -4.12 11.66 0.44
CA PHE A 87 -3.68 11.05 -0.82
C PHE A 87 -4.78 11.03 -1.89
N ARG A 88 -6.03 10.76 -1.50
CA ARG A 88 -7.17 10.80 -2.43
C ARG A 88 -7.38 12.19 -3.03
N LYS A 89 -7.26 13.25 -2.23
CA LYS A 89 -7.35 14.64 -2.73
C LYS A 89 -6.25 14.97 -3.73
N LEU A 90 -5.03 14.47 -3.53
CA LEU A 90 -3.92 14.68 -4.47
C LEU A 90 -4.22 14.06 -5.83
N ILE A 91 -4.76 12.84 -5.84
CA ILE A 91 -5.05 12.10 -7.07
C ILE A 91 -6.23 12.73 -7.86
N ILE A 92 -7.23 13.29 -7.17
CA ILE A 92 -8.40 13.92 -7.82
C ILE A 92 -8.04 15.25 -8.51
N LYS A 93 -6.98 15.93 -8.05
CA LYS A 93 -6.53 17.21 -8.60
C LYS A 93 -5.72 17.10 -9.89
N GLU A 94 -5.34 15.89 -10.32
CA GLU A 94 -4.59 15.65 -11.55
C GLU A 94 -5.50 15.14 -12.67
#